data_AF-A0A821SLN0-F1
#
_entry.id   AF-A0A821SLN0-F1
#
_cell.length_a   1.000
_cell.length_b   1.000
_cell.length_c   1.000
_cell.angle_alpha   90.00
_cell.angle_beta   90.00
_cell.angle_gamma   90.00
#
_symmetry.space_group_name_H-M   'P 1'
#
loop_
_entity.id
_entity.type
_entity.pdbx_description
1 polymer ?
#
loop_
_entity_poly.entity_id
_entity_poly.type
_entity_poly.pdbx_seq_one_letter_code
_entity_poly.pdbx_strand_id
1 'polypeptide(L)'
;MDDNDIHNLDTEYKRYLQIMRPYLGQLLDQEVIHTCNAWIQKLSDCKEGEKVLRNKYIFTLCYQLAKGILEEPFLKAPSKNYLSPLPDDSYSDESSTEIECVVINKDTNTRIIYHNPKTPLTAVGGDEQCYNDTPLNSIHNISKHTHNLQDSSKSQILTQDILSNDDFQYLFCNENEKGDTANDAKYKCRVSNLIKKLRQIKKQNMLLHNELHALKEKSETSLDNSQDVLKVNNETSTKMSLHSSHTHVNSLKCKLQEVQDSKNTLIDTISNLQETLDFFHSMKSQEIQEIEAKHKLEIIKLKTSIREEITTIKDKEVEDLKNKYDDTVNKLRIDNSKQIESIKQDKDAIILEKDKIIQNKESEILQLKSIVDDMKRSQLNCINKMMFDKPDTSESSSSKTEELERRLNKMERAKYKNIKSFECKLAQLQRQKHLAECSLQLQLMKQRTQVVAEVTDENQLEITAALGKLEERYKEIVASVQATAVQRRMQDQIALDSLIQAICGTHDKNINLQGASQLQNKTMRNSNKSGNQTCDIELSPLFHGNKVGSVVAGKPFGDDSIVNEYCLDSEKLGELFERVHIPQRDTGDTLTKK
;
A
#
# COMPACT_ATOMS: atom_id res chain seq x y z
N MET A 1 11.39 18.45 27.96
CA MET A 1 10.93 17.34 27.11
C MET A 1 9.76 16.75 27.82
N ASP A 2 8.59 16.72 27.20
CA ASP A 2 7.39 16.18 27.83
C ASP A 2 7.54 14.66 28.00
N ASP A 3 7.11 14.10 29.13
CA ASP A 3 7.17 12.66 29.40
C ASP A 3 6.49 11.80 28.30
N ASN A 4 5.60 12.43 27.52
CA ASN A 4 4.93 11.83 26.37
C ASN A 4 5.89 11.52 25.20
N ASP A 5 6.89 12.37 24.96
CA ASP A 5 7.86 12.18 23.87
C ASP A 5 8.82 11.03 24.18
N ILE A 6 9.19 10.88 25.45
CA ILE A 6 10.05 9.80 25.94
C ILE A 6 9.37 8.42 25.79
N HIS A 7 8.09 8.32 26.15
CA HIS A 7 7.32 7.09 25.99
C HIS A 7 7.14 6.68 24.53
N ASN A 8 7.08 7.65 23.62
CA ASN A 8 7.02 7.39 22.18
C ASN A 8 8.32 6.73 21.68
N LEU A 9 9.48 7.22 22.13
CA LEU A 9 10.79 6.67 21.75
C LEU A 9 10.99 5.22 22.21
N ASP A 10 10.53 4.85 23.41
CA ASP A 10 10.59 3.45 23.88
C ASP A 10 9.63 2.53 23.13
N THR A 11 8.49 3.06 22.70
CA THR A 11 7.53 2.32 21.88
C THR A 11 8.10 2.04 20.49
N GLU A 12 8.75 3.04 19.88
CA GLU A 12 9.43 2.92 18.60
C GLU A 12 10.59 1.90 18.65
N TYR A 13 11.42 1.94 19.69
CA TYR A 13 12.49 0.96 19.89
C TYR A 13 11.96 -0.48 19.94
N LYS A 14 10.88 -0.72 20.72
CA LYS A 14 10.23 -2.04 20.81
C LYS A 14 9.67 -2.49 19.47
N ARG A 15 9.09 -1.57 18.69
CA ARG A 15 8.57 -1.84 17.35
C ARG A 15 9.67 -2.33 16.41
N TYR A 16 10.81 -1.63 16.38
CA TYR A 16 11.94 -2.04 15.54
C TYR A 16 12.55 -3.38 15.98
N LEU A 17 12.65 -3.65 17.29
CA LEU A 17 13.06 -4.97 17.78
C LEU A 17 12.13 -6.09 17.31
N GLN A 18 10.82 -5.85 17.30
CA GLN A 18 9.85 -6.84 16.85
C GLN A 18 9.97 -7.12 15.36
N ILE A 19 10.17 -6.07 14.54
CA ILE A 19 10.39 -6.19 13.09
C ILE A 19 11.70 -6.92 12.80
N MET A 20 12.74 -6.66 13.59
CA MET A 20 14.08 -7.22 13.37
C MET A 20 14.19 -8.72 13.68
N ARG A 21 13.37 -9.23 14.63
CA ARG A 21 13.41 -10.61 15.14
C ARG A 21 13.45 -11.72 14.06
N PRO A 22 12.61 -11.72 13.01
CA PRO A 22 12.69 -12.73 11.95
C PRO A 22 14.01 -12.70 11.17
N TYR A 23 14.59 -11.51 10.94
CA TYR A 23 15.85 -11.39 10.21
C TYR A 23 17.04 -11.94 11.02
N LEU A 24 17.06 -11.71 12.34
CA LEU A 24 18.06 -12.32 13.22
C LEU A 24 17.99 -13.85 13.22
N GLY A 25 16.79 -14.42 13.09
CA GLY A 25 16.59 -15.87 13.02
C GLY A 25 17.06 -16.51 11.70
N GLN A 26 17.32 -15.71 10.66
CA GLN A 26 17.80 -16.17 9.35
C GLN A 26 19.33 -16.10 9.23
N LEU A 27 20.02 -15.47 10.18
CA LEU A 27 21.47 -15.40 10.20
C LEU A 27 22.06 -16.79 10.48
N LEU A 28 23.06 -17.18 9.69
CA LEU A 28 23.78 -18.46 9.84
C LEU A 28 25.14 -18.29 10.50
N ASP A 29 25.73 -17.09 10.39
CA ASP A 29 27.06 -16.78 10.93
C ASP A 29 26.99 -16.46 12.43
N GLN A 30 27.67 -17.29 13.22
CA GLN A 30 27.69 -17.19 14.68
C GLN A 30 28.36 -15.90 15.19
N GLU A 31 29.38 -15.39 14.48
CA GLU A 31 30.07 -14.14 14.86
C GLU A 31 29.18 -12.92 14.61
N VAL A 32 28.44 -12.94 13.50
CA VAL A 32 27.46 -11.90 13.17
C VAL A 32 26.29 -11.91 14.16
N ILE A 33 25.76 -13.09 14.49
CA ILE A 33 24.72 -13.23 15.52
C ILE A 33 25.20 -12.68 16.86
N HIS A 34 26.43 -13.00 17.27
CA HIS A 34 27.00 -12.52 18.52
C HIS A 34 27.13 -10.99 18.52
N THR A 35 27.59 -10.41 17.42
CA THR A 35 27.77 -8.97 17.26
C THR A 35 26.44 -8.22 17.26
N CYS A 36 25.43 -8.71 16.54
CA CYS A 36 24.07 -8.16 16.54
C CYS A 36 23.45 -8.21 17.94
N ASN A 37 23.60 -9.33 18.67
CA ASN A 37 23.10 -9.43 20.05
C ASN A 37 23.81 -8.46 21.00
N ALA A 38 25.12 -8.26 20.84
CA ALA A 38 25.86 -7.28 21.63
C ALA A 38 25.37 -5.84 21.37
N TRP A 39 25.07 -5.50 20.10
CA TRP A 39 24.44 -4.22 19.75
C TRP A 39 23.04 -4.07 20.34
N ILE A 40 22.19 -5.10 20.25
CA ILE A 40 20.84 -5.08 20.82
C ILE A 40 20.89 -4.85 22.33
N GLN A 41 21.79 -5.56 23.03
CA GLN A 41 21.98 -5.41 24.47
C GLN A 41 22.49 -4.01 24.83
N LYS A 42 23.43 -3.44 24.07
CA LYS A 42 23.85 -2.05 24.31
C LYS A 42 22.68 -1.08 24.11
N LEU A 43 21.90 -1.28 23.04
CA LEU A 43 20.77 -0.42 22.72
C LEU A 43 19.64 -0.54 23.76
N SER A 44 19.47 -1.71 24.42
CA SER A 44 18.52 -1.85 25.52
C SER A 44 18.97 -1.13 26.79
N ASP A 45 20.28 -1.04 27.01
CA ASP A 45 20.88 -0.48 28.22
C ASP A 45 21.25 1.02 28.08
N CYS A 46 20.72 1.70 27.06
CA CYS A 46 20.97 3.12 26.79
C CYS A 46 20.34 4.05 27.84
N LYS A 47 21.01 5.18 28.12
CA LYS A 47 20.51 6.21 29.04
C LYS A 47 19.40 7.04 28.38
N GLU A 48 18.60 7.71 29.20
CA GLU A 48 17.45 8.54 28.78
C GLU A 48 17.82 9.56 27.68
N GLY A 49 18.96 10.24 27.81
CA GLY A 49 19.44 11.22 26.83
C GLY A 49 19.92 10.63 25.49
N GLU A 50 20.06 9.31 25.38
CA GLU A 50 20.52 8.63 24.17
C GLU A 50 19.39 7.93 23.41
N LYS A 51 18.14 7.99 23.90
CA LYS A 51 17.01 7.24 23.30
C LYS A 51 16.75 7.58 21.83
N VAL A 52 16.93 8.84 21.45
CA VAL A 52 16.80 9.28 20.05
C VAL A 52 17.85 8.59 19.17
N LEU A 53 19.10 8.57 19.64
CA LEU A 53 20.21 7.95 18.92
C LEU A 53 20.08 6.43 18.90
N ARG A 54 19.65 5.82 20.01
CA ARG A 54 19.28 4.40 20.10
C ARG A 54 18.28 4.02 19.00
N ASN A 55 17.25 4.84 18.80
CA ASN A 55 16.23 4.59 17.78
C ASN A 55 16.80 4.70 16.35
N LYS A 56 17.72 5.65 16.10
CA LYS A 56 18.47 5.73 14.83
C LYS A 56 19.27 4.44 14.60
N TYR A 57 20.02 3.98 15.61
CA TYR A 57 20.83 2.76 15.53
C TYR A 57 20.01 1.49 15.29
N ILE A 58 18.92 1.28 16.04
CA ILE A 58 18.09 0.06 15.89
C ILE A 58 17.40 0.04 14.53
N PHE A 59 16.99 1.21 14.01
CA PHE A 59 16.42 1.34 12.68
C PHE A 59 17.46 0.99 11.60
N THR A 60 18.66 1.58 11.66
CA THR A 60 19.73 1.28 10.69
C THR A 60 20.13 -0.19 10.71
N LEU A 61 20.24 -0.80 11.90
CA LEU A 61 20.52 -2.23 12.02
C LEU A 61 19.41 -3.08 11.39
N CYS A 62 18.14 -2.75 11.66
CA CYS A 62 16.99 -3.45 11.07
C CYS A 62 16.98 -3.34 9.54
N TYR A 63 17.30 -2.14 9.00
CA TYR A 63 17.36 -1.89 7.57
C TYR A 63 18.48 -2.68 6.88
N GLN A 64 19.68 -2.68 7.46
CA GLN A 64 20.83 -3.42 6.98
C GLN A 64 20.56 -4.94 6.96
N LEU A 65 19.98 -5.47 8.04
CA LEU A 65 19.57 -6.88 8.10
C LEU A 65 18.49 -7.23 7.07
N ALA A 66 17.52 -6.36 6.82
CA ALA A 66 16.50 -6.59 5.79
C ALA A 66 17.09 -6.61 4.36
N LYS A 67 18.17 -5.85 4.11
CA LYS A 67 18.93 -5.87 2.86
C LYS A 67 19.92 -7.04 2.74
N GLY A 68 20.16 -7.78 3.82
CA GLY A 68 21.17 -8.83 3.86
C GLY A 68 22.60 -8.32 3.79
N ILE A 69 22.84 -7.05 4.13
CA ILE A 69 24.17 -6.41 4.11
C ILE A 69 24.43 -5.84 5.51
N LEU A 70 25.59 -6.14 6.10
CA LEU A 70 26.01 -5.58 7.38
C LEU A 70 27.26 -4.73 7.19
N GLU A 71 27.18 -3.45 7.51
CA GLU A 71 28.26 -2.47 7.32
C GLU A 71 28.71 -1.88 8.67
N GLU A 72 29.76 -1.06 8.67
CA GLU A 72 30.15 -0.33 9.88
C GLU A 72 28.98 0.57 10.35
N PRO A 73 28.70 0.66 11.66
CA PRO A 73 29.50 0.16 12.79
C PRO A 73 29.13 -1.26 13.25
N PHE A 74 28.20 -1.95 12.59
CA PHE A 74 27.66 -3.23 13.04
C PHE A 74 28.56 -4.44 12.74
N LEU A 75 29.65 -4.25 11.99
CA LEU A 75 30.71 -5.24 11.79
C LEU A 75 31.57 -5.49 13.05
N LYS A 76 31.52 -4.59 14.04
CA LYS A 76 32.31 -4.68 15.27
C LYS A 76 31.38 -4.66 16.47
N ALA A 77 31.77 -5.34 17.55
CA ALA A 77 31.05 -5.25 18.82
C ALA A 77 30.99 -3.78 19.28
N PRO A 78 29.87 -3.35 19.88
CA PRO A 78 29.74 -1.96 20.27
C PRO A 78 30.74 -1.56 21.35
N SER A 79 31.21 -0.31 21.30
CA SER A 79 32.04 0.27 22.36
C SER A 79 31.30 0.32 23.69
N LYS A 80 32.01 0.28 24.83
CA LYS A 80 31.39 0.42 26.17
C LYS A 80 31.00 1.87 26.52
N ASN A 81 31.38 2.82 25.68
CA ASN A 81 31.14 4.24 25.88
C ASN A 81 29.77 4.65 25.31
N TYR A 82 29.37 5.91 25.55
CA TYR A 82 28.18 6.54 24.97
C TYR A 82 28.04 6.26 23.45
N LEU A 83 26.80 6.22 22.96
CA LEU A 83 26.53 6.05 21.53
C LEU A 83 27.12 7.24 20.77
N SER A 84 28.03 6.98 19.83
CA SER A 84 28.53 8.00 18.92
C SER A 84 27.46 8.31 17.87
N PRO A 85 27.39 9.55 17.34
CA PRO A 85 26.55 9.82 16.17
C PRO A 85 26.96 8.92 15.00
N LEU A 86 25.98 8.30 14.33
CA LEU A 86 26.23 7.65 13.05
C LEU A 86 26.71 8.72 12.05
N PRO A 87 27.73 8.44 11.22
CA PRO A 87 28.12 9.36 10.16
C PRO A 87 26.87 9.69 9.33
N ASP A 88 26.62 10.98 9.12
CA ASP A 88 25.53 11.43 8.25
C ASP A 88 25.93 11.14 6.80
N ASP A 89 25.88 9.86 6.43
CA ASP A 89 25.94 9.44 5.05
C ASP A 89 24.61 9.80 4.41
N SER A 90 24.58 10.91 3.67
CA SER A 90 24.18 11.09 2.25
C SER A 90 23.06 10.22 1.62
N TYR A 91 22.35 9.40 2.40
CA TYR A 91 21.21 8.56 2.01
C TYR A 91 19.89 9.10 2.57
N SER A 92 19.91 10.25 3.24
CA SER A 92 18.72 10.88 3.82
C SER A 92 17.82 11.57 2.80
N ASP A 93 18.27 11.80 1.56
CA ASP A 93 17.46 12.45 0.52
C ASP A 93 16.65 11.45 -0.34
N GLU A 94 16.85 10.13 -0.17
CA GLU A 94 16.06 9.09 -0.85
C GLU A 94 15.18 8.25 0.09
N SER A 95 15.16 8.55 1.40
CA SER A 95 14.41 7.76 2.39
C SER A 95 13.25 8.55 3.01
N SER A 96 12.27 8.89 2.17
CA SER A 96 10.90 9.22 2.62
C SER A 96 9.88 8.16 2.20
N THR A 97 10.33 6.99 1.71
CA THR A 97 9.45 5.86 1.42
C THR A 97 9.27 5.02 2.67
N GLU A 98 8.05 5.06 3.19
CA GLU A 98 7.50 4.11 4.14
C GLU A 98 7.97 2.69 3.82
N ILE A 99 8.75 2.09 4.73
CA ILE A 99 8.82 0.63 4.78
C ILE A 99 7.47 0.17 5.34
N GLU A 100 6.56 -0.21 4.44
CA GLU A 100 5.34 -0.94 4.77
C GLU A 100 5.72 -2.36 5.23
N CYS A 101 6.16 -2.49 6.48
CA CYS A 101 6.23 -3.79 7.13
C CYS A 101 4.82 -4.19 7.56
N VAL A 102 4.18 -5.05 6.76
CA VAL A 102 2.95 -5.76 7.16
C VAL A 102 3.30 -6.70 8.33
N VAL A 103 3.16 -6.20 9.55
CA VAL A 103 3.07 -7.05 10.75
C VAL A 103 1.62 -7.48 10.87
N ILE A 104 1.32 -8.74 10.50
CA ILE A 104 0.04 -9.37 10.82
C ILE A 104 0.05 -9.64 12.33
N ASN A 105 -0.30 -8.63 13.12
CA ASN A 105 -0.85 -8.83 14.45
C ASN A 105 -2.37 -8.66 14.34
N LYS A 106 -3.08 -9.76 14.56
CA LYS A 106 -4.51 -9.73 14.86
C LYS A 106 -4.67 -8.87 16.12
N ASP A 107 -5.58 -7.92 16.02
CA ASP A 107 -6.11 -7.07 17.08
C ASP A 107 -5.46 -5.68 17.21
N THR A 108 -6.31 -4.68 16.93
CA THR A 108 -6.20 -3.24 17.14
C THR A 108 -5.64 -2.39 15.99
N ASN A 109 -6.57 -1.84 15.19
CA ASN A 109 -6.35 -0.73 14.26
C ASN A 109 -6.09 0.55 15.04
N THR A 110 -4.86 1.08 14.97
CA THR A 110 -4.59 2.46 15.37
C THR A 110 -3.75 3.13 14.29
N ARG A 111 -4.37 4.06 13.55
CA ARG A 111 -3.75 4.92 12.55
C ARG A 111 -3.56 6.28 13.23
N ILE A 112 -2.33 6.71 13.47
CA ILE A 112 -2.02 8.07 13.95
C ILE A 112 -1.17 8.75 12.89
N ILE A 113 -1.70 9.84 12.36
CA ILE A 113 -1.07 10.75 11.39
C ILE A 113 -0.26 11.76 12.21
N TYR A 114 1.04 11.86 11.97
CA TYR A 114 1.87 12.91 12.58
C TYR A 114 1.80 14.19 11.75
N HIS A 115 1.33 15.28 12.37
CA HIS A 115 1.62 16.64 11.94
C HIS A 115 2.97 17.06 12.52
N ASN A 116 3.90 17.49 11.67
CA ASN A 116 5.16 18.08 12.09
C ASN A 116 5.06 19.62 12.03
N PRO A 117 5.07 20.35 13.16
CA PRO A 117 5.19 21.80 13.13
C PRO A 117 6.67 22.18 13.02
N LYS A 118 7.09 22.61 11.82
CA LYS A 118 8.35 23.35 11.64
C LYS A 118 8.31 24.62 12.47
N THR A 119 9.28 24.81 13.37
CA THR A 119 9.67 26.13 13.90
C THR A 119 11.18 26.21 14.11
N PRO A 120 11.77 27.41 14.13
CA PRO A 120 12.99 27.72 13.39
C PRO A 120 14.24 27.86 14.26
N LEU A 121 15.39 27.75 13.58
CA LEU A 121 16.71 28.15 14.06
C LEU A 121 16.68 29.55 14.70
N THR A 122 17.14 29.64 15.93
CA THR A 122 17.71 30.87 16.50
C THR A 122 19.14 30.60 16.95
N ALA A 123 19.97 31.59 16.68
CA ALA A 123 21.41 31.58 16.83
C ALA A 123 21.85 32.14 18.19
N VAL A 124 23.13 31.89 18.48
CA VAL A 124 24.04 32.60 19.39
C VAL A 124 23.99 32.24 20.89
N GLY A 125 25.17 31.85 21.39
CA GLY A 125 25.55 32.04 22.79
C GLY A 125 26.47 30.95 23.34
N GLY A 126 27.77 31.04 23.07
CA GLY A 126 28.78 30.31 23.84
C GLY A 126 29.02 30.97 25.20
N ASP A 127 29.35 30.18 26.21
CA ASP A 127 30.48 30.46 27.10
C ASP A 127 30.78 29.29 28.05
N GLU A 128 32.02 29.31 28.50
CA GLU A 128 32.81 28.27 29.14
C GLU A 128 32.51 27.98 30.62
N GLN A 129 33.04 26.82 31.05
CA GLN A 129 33.73 26.52 32.33
C GLN A 129 32.97 26.00 33.58
N CYS A 130 33.37 24.76 33.94
CA CYS A 130 33.89 24.26 35.22
C CYS A 130 33.09 24.43 36.54
N TYR A 131 32.79 23.31 37.24
CA TYR A 131 33.53 22.82 38.43
C TYR A 131 32.90 21.54 39.01
N ASN A 132 33.74 20.73 39.65
CA ASN A 132 33.45 19.46 40.35
C ASN A 132 32.59 19.65 41.61
N ASP A 133 31.83 18.62 42.02
CA ASP A 133 32.17 17.80 43.20
C ASP A 133 31.04 16.81 43.58
N THR A 134 31.48 15.65 44.06
CA THR A 134 30.70 14.53 44.63
C THR A 134 30.71 14.65 46.18
N PRO A 135 30.23 13.69 46.98
CA PRO A 135 28.92 13.02 47.16
C PRO A 135 28.32 13.27 48.58
N LEU A 136 27.08 12.85 48.86
CA LEU A 136 26.79 12.00 50.05
C LEU A 136 25.33 11.47 50.09
N ASN A 137 25.22 10.15 50.30
CA ASN A 137 24.27 9.41 51.13
C ASN A 137 22.78 9.79 51.20
N SER A 138 21.90 8.82 50.88
CA SER A 138 21.13 8.18 51.95
C SER A 138 20.61 6.81 51.54
N ILE A 139 20.76 5.90 52.49
CA ILE A 139 20.43 4.49 52.55
C ILE A 139 18.93 4.31 52.80
N HIS A 140 18.27 3.40 52.07
CA HIS A 140 17.49 2.34 52.73
C HIS A 140 17.34 1.10 51.84
N ASN A 141 18.05 0.05 52.25
CA ASN A 141 17.78 -1.33 51.89
C ASN A 141 16.51 -1.82 52.61
N ILE A 142 15.78 -2.75 51.98
CA ILE A 142 15.36 -4.10 52.46
C ILE A 142 14.47 -4.65 51.32
N SER A 143 15.02 -5.45 50.40
CA SER A 143 15.26 -6.90 50.53
C SER A 143 13.95 -7.70 50.51
N LYS A 144 13.62 -8.33 49.36
CA LYS A 144 13.65 -9.79 49.06
C LYS A 144 12.55 -10.57 49.83
N HIS A 145 11.82 -11.56 49.30
CA HIS A 145 12.18 -12.66 48.40
C HIS A 145 10.86 -13.39 48.01
N THR A 146 10.73 -13.72 46.74
CA THR A 146 10.42 -15.05 46.16
C THR A 146 9.70 -16.14 46.98
N HIS A 147 8.69 -16.78 46.37
CA HIS A 147 8.55 -18.22 46.04
C HIS A 147 7.04 -18.53 45.87
N ASN A 148 6.54 -18.91 44.68
CA ASN A 148 6.53 -20.22 44.01
C ASN A 148 5.69 -21.32 44.67
N LEU A 149 4.96 -22.04 43.79
CA LEU A 149 4.36 -23.39 43.93
C LEU A 149 3.08 -23.46 44.79
N GLN A 150 2.12 -24.37 44.63
CA GLN A 150 1.65 -25.30 43.58
C GLN A 150 0.47 -26.03 44.26
N ASP A 151 -0.51 -26.46 43.48
CA ASP A 151 -1.38 -27.62 43.71
C ASP A 151 -2.47 -27.71 44.82
N SER A 152 -3.66 -28.00 44.28
CA SER A 152 -4.60 -29.06 44.68
C SER A 152 -5.59 -28.82 45.84
N SER A 153 -6.87 -28.94 45.44
CA SER A 153 -7.89 -29.79 46.07
C SER A 153 -8.24 -29.57 47.54
N LYS A 154 -9.42 -28.99 47.80
CA LYS A 154 -10.62 -29.71 48.28
C LYS A 154 -11.73 -28.76 48.73
N SER A 155 -12.94 -29.24 48.51
CA SER A 155 -14.23 -28.68 48.92
C SER A 155 -14.28 -28.26 50.39
N GLN A 156 -14.97 -27.16 50.67
CA GLN A 156 -15.87 -27.10 51.82
C GLN A 156 -17.06 -26.21 51.48
N ILE A 157 -18.20 -26.88 51.37
CA ILE A 157 -19.53 -26.29 51.45
C ILE A 157 -19.67 -25.77 52.89
N LEU A 158 -19.88 -24.47 53.04
CA LEU A 158 -20.50 -23.91 54.22
C LEU A 158 -21.64 -23.01 53.76
N THR A 159 -22.84 -23.56 53.94
CA THR A 159 -24.12 -22.86 53.93
C THR A 159 -24.08 -21.73 54.96
N GLN A 160 -24.34 -20.51 54.52
CA GLN A 160 -24.91 -19.50 55.39
C GLN A 160 -25.84 -18.60 54.58
N ASP A 161 -27.13 -18.85 54.78
CA ASP A 161 -28.21 -17.94 54.46
C ASP A 161 -27.94 -16.59 55.14
N ILE A 162 -27.83 -15.55 54.33
CA ILE A 162 -28.23 -14.20 54.72
C ILE A 162 -29.11 -13.67 53.60
N LEU A 163 -30.41 -13.63 53.91
CA LEU A 163 -31.38 -12.75 53.30
C LEU A 163 -30.82 -11.33 53.27
N SER A 164 -30.59 -10.80 52.08
CA SER A 164 -30.61 -9.36 51.85
C SER A 164 -31.34 -9.14 50.53
N ASN A 165 -32.65 -8.93 50.68
CA ASN A 165 -33.39 -8.06 49.77
C ASN A 165 -32.62 -6.75 49.74
N ASP A 166 -31.95 -6.47 48.63
CA ASP A 166 -31.59 -5.10 48.29
C ASP A 166 -32.30 -4.74 46.99
N ASP A 167 -33.06 -3.67 47.14
CA ASP A 167 -34.00 -3.12 46.20
C ASP A 167 -33.38 -2.77 44.85
N PHE A 168 -34.26 -2.85 43.85
CA PHE A 168 -34.09 -2.28 42.53
C PHE A 168 -33.63 -0.82 42.59
N GLN A 169 -32.35 -0.58 42.28
CA GLN A 169 -31.89 0.74 41.88
C GLN A 169 -31.47 0.72 40.40
N TYR A 170 -32.42 1.10 39.54
CA TYR A 170 -32.17 1.50 38.17
C TYR A 170 -31.23 2.72 38.18
N LEU A 171 -29.95 2.53 37.86
CA LEU A 171 -29.13 3.65 37.40
C LEU A 171 -29.58 4.01 35.97
N PHE A 172 -30.45 5.00 35.88
CA PHE A 172 -30.60 5.80 34.67
C PHE A 172 -29.27 6.50 34.40
N CYS A 173 -28.62 6.19 33.28
CA CYS A 173 -27.56 7.07 32.77
C CYS A 173 -28.23 8.33 32.24
N ASN A 174 -27.94 9.47 32.89
CA ASN A 174 -28.34 10.80 32.41
C ASN A 174 -27.86 11.01 30.97
N GLU A 175 -28.79 11.32 30.10
CA GLU A 175 -28.50 11.94 28.80
C GLU A 175 -28.15 13.39 29.07
N ASN A 176 -26.86 13.74 28.96
CA ASN A 176 -26.38 15.07 28.54
C ASN A 176 -24.85 15.08 28.60
N GLU A 177 -24.20 14.73 27.50
CA GLU A 177 -22.88 15.28 27.16
C GLU A 177 -22.60 15.02 25.67
N LYS A 178 -22.49 16.13 24.91
CA LYS A 178 -22.05 16.15 23.52
C LYS A 178 -20.52 16.13 23.52
N GLY A 179 -19.92 15.06 23.02
CA GLY A 179 -18.50 14.96 22.75
C GLY A 179 -18.15 13.58 22.20
N ASP A 180 -17.35 13.51 21.13
CA ASP A 180 -17.03 12.30 20.35
C ASP A 180 -16.32 11.16 21.13
N THR A 181 -16.08 11.33 22.43
CA THR A 181 -15.61 10.26 23.35
C THR A 181 -16.75 9.49 24.03
N ALA A 182 -18.02 9.91 23.88
CA ALA A 182 -19.17 9.33 24.56
C ALA A 182 -19.58 7.92 24.06
N ASN A 183 -19.22 7.56 22.83
CA ASN A 183 -19.61 6.27 22.26
C ASN A 183 -18.87 5.10 22.90
N ASP A 184 -17.57 5.21 23.14
CA ASP A 184 -16.77 4.10 23.70
C ASP A 184 -17.18 3.76 25.14
N ALA A 185 -17.45 4.78 25.95
CA ALA A 185 -17.98 4.60 27.31
C ALA A 185 -19.37 3.94 27.32
N LYS A 186 -20.24 4.28 26.37
CA LYS A 186 -21.59 3.69 26.22
C LYS A 186 -21.52 2.23 25.79
N TYR A 187 -20.59 1.88 24.89
CA TYR A 187 -20.33 0.49 24.51
C TYR A 187 -19.77 -0.33 25.68
N LYS A 188 -18.79 0.22 26.42
CA LYS A 188 -18.19 -0.44 27.59
C LYS A 188 -19.22 -0.70 28.70
N CYS A 189 -20.12 0.26 28.95
CA CYS A 189 -21.22 0.09 29.90
C CYS A 189 -22.23 -0.98 29.45
N ARG A 190 -22.60 -0.98 28.16
CA ARG A 190 -23.51 -1.98 27.58
C ARG A 190 -22.91 -3.39 27.65
N VAL A 191 -21.62 -3.54 27.36
CA VAL A 191 -20.89 -4.81 27.47
C VAL A 191 -20.85 -5.29 28.92
N SER A 192 -20.54 -4.40 29.87
CA SER A 192 -20.55 -4.73 31.30
C SER A 192 -21.92 -5.22 31.79
N ASN A 193 -23.01 -4.56 31.36
CA ASN A 193 -24.37 -4.98 31.69
C ASN A 193 -24.75 -6.33 31.04
N LEU A 194 -24.30 -6.59 29.81
CA LEU A 194 -24.48 -7.89 29.17
C LEU A 194 -23.76 -9.00 29.95
N ILE A 195 -22.51 -8.76 30.37
CA ILE A 195 -21.72 -9.71 31.15
C ILE A 195 -22.41 -10.02 32.48
N LYS A 196 -22.96 -9.01 33.17
CA LYS A 196 -23.72 -9.22 34.41
C LYS A 196 -24.97 -10.07 34.18
N LYS A 197 -25.76 -9.77 33.14
CA LYS A 197 -26.92 -10.60 32.77
C LYS A 197 -26.53 -12.04 32.41
N LEU A 198 -25.42 -12.22 31.69
CA LEU A 198 -24.93 -13.55 31.31
C LEU A 198 -24.54 -14.38 32.55
N ARG A 199 -23.89 -13.75 33.55
CA ARG A 199 -23.56 -14.40 34.82
C ARG A 199 -24.82 -14.78 35.62
N GLN A 200 -25.84 -13.94 35.60
CA GLN A 200 -27.12 -14.22 36.25
C GLN A 200 -27.84 -15.41 35.59
N ILE A 201 -27.92 -15.43 34.25
CA ILE A 201 -28.48 -16.56 33.49
C ILE A 201 -27.71 -17.85 33.80
N LYS A 202 -26.37 -17.79 33.84
CA LYS A 202 -25.55 -18.94 34.20
C LYS A 202 -25.85 -19.47 35.61
N LYS A 203 -26.10 -18.58 36.57
CA LYS A 203 -26.51 -18.95 37.93
C LYS A 203 -27.90 -19.58 37.96
N GLN A 204 -28.86 -19.04 37.20
CA GLN A 204 -30.20 -19.62 37.06
C GLN A 204 -30.18 -21.00 36.39
N ASN A 205 -29.39 -21.18 35.33
CA ASN A 205 -29.23 -22.47 34.67
C ASN A 205 -28.61 -23.53 35.59
N MET A 206 -27.65 -23.14 36.45
CA MET A 206 -27.11 -24.05 37.49
C MET A 206 -28.18 -24.49 38.50
N LEU A 207 -29.05 -23.57 38.94
CA LEU A 207 -30.14 -23.90 39.87
C LEU A 207 -31.17 -24.84 39.22
N LEU A 208 -31.57 -24.55 37.99
CA LEU A 208 -32.46 -25.41 37.21
C LEU A 208 -31.86 -26.80 36.97
N HIS A 209 -30.55 -26.89 36.69
CA HIS A 209 -29.88 -28.17 36.52
C HIS A 209 -29.87 -29.00 37.81
N ASN A 210 -29.65 -28.37 38.96
CA ASN A 210 -29.69 -29.04 40.26
C ASN A 210 -31.12 -29.51 40.59
N GLU A 211 -32.14 -28.72 40.27
CA GLU A 211 -33.54 -29.10 40.45
C GLU A 211 -33.94 -30.26 39.54
N LEU A 212 -33.53 -30.25 38.26
CA LEU A 212 -33.69 -31.36 37.33
C LEU A 212 -33.02 -32.64 37.83
N HIS A 213 -31.82 -32.53 38.37
CA HIS A 213 -31.12 -33.67 38.96
C HIS A 213 -31.89 -34.25 40.16
N ALA A 214 -32.37 -33.38 41.07
CA ALA A 214 -33.17 -33.80 42.21
C ALA A 214 -34.52 -34.42 41.83
N LEU A 215 -35.17 -33.92 40.77
CA LEU A 215 -36.41 -34.50 40.24
C LEU A 215 -36.17 -35.83 39.56
N LYS A 216 -35.04 -35.98 38.85
CA LYS A 216 -34.66 -37.25 38.24
C LYS A 216 -34.40 -38.33 39.29
N GLU A 217 -33.67 -37.98 40.35
CA GLU A 217 -33.38 -38.86 41.49
C GLU A 217 -34.66 -39.26 42.26
N LYS A 218 -35.63 -38.34 42.38
CA LYS A 218 -36.98 -38.63 42.91
C LYS A 218 -37.79 -39.56 42.00
N SER A 219 -37.62 -39.47 40.68
CA SER A 219 -38.32 -40.36 39.73
C SER A 219 -37.72 -41.77 39.74
N GLU A 220 -36.40 -41.89 39.82
CA GLU A 220 -35.67 -43.16 39.90
C GLU A 220 -35.96 -43.89 41.23
N THR A 221 -36.11 -43.16 42.33
CA THR A 221 -36.53 -43.74 43.63
C THR A 221 -38.03 -44.08 43.72
N SER A 222 -38.87 -43.57 42.80
CA SER A 222 -40.29 -43.95 42.73
C SER A 222 -40.56 -45.23 41.91
N LEU A 223 -39.62 -45.61 41.03
CA LEU A 223 -39.69 -46.85 40.25
C LEU A 223 -39.40 -48.11 41.08
N ASP A 224 -38.68 -47.98 42.20
CA ASP A 224 -38.42 -49.10 43.13
C ASP A 224 -39.59 -49.38 44.11
N ASN A 225 -40.55 -48.45 44.24
CA ASN A 225 -41.73 -48.60 45.10
C ASN A 225 -43.02 -48.99 44.34
N SER A 226 -42.91 -49.33 43.04
CA SER A 226 -44.05 -49.66 42.17
C SER A 226 -44.32 -51.17 42.03
N GLN A 227 -43.84 -52.01 42.95
CA GLN A 227 -44.16 -53.44 42.95
C GLN A 227 -45.32 -53.84 43.87
N ASP A 228 -45.99 -52.87 44.53
CA ASP A 228 -46.98 -53.15 45.59
C ASP A 228 -48.44 -52.72 45.27
N VAL A 229 -48.77 -52.38 44.01
CA VAL A 229 -50.13 -51.87 43.64
C VAL A 229 -50.96 -52.85 42.77
N LEU A 230 -50.49 -54.07 42.50
CA LEU A 230 -51.29 -55.12 41.83
C LEU A 230 -51.73 -56.23 42.79
N LYS A 231 -52.53 -55.87 43.80
CA LYS A 231 -53.43 -56.80 44.50
C LYS A 231 -54.79 -56.14 44.66
N VAL A 232 -55.60 -56.22 43.61
CA VAL A 232 -57.04 -55.92 43.69
C VAL A 232 -57.80 -57.24 43.75
N ASN A 233 -58.61 -57.34 44.80
CA ASN A 233 -59.32 -58.50 45.30
C ASN A 233 -60.28 -59.10 44.26
N ASN A 234 -60.10 -60.38 43.95
CA ASN A 234 -61.12 -61.23 43.35
C ASN A 234 -62.05 -61.73 44.47
N GLU A 235 -63.04 -60.95 44.87
CA GLU A 235 -64.09 -61.47 45.77
C GLU A 235 -65.33 -60.57 45.78
N THR A 236 -66.12 -60.60 44.70
CA THR A 236 -67.58 -60.42 44.81
C THR A 236 -68.27 -60.89 43.52
N SER A 237 -68.97 -62.03 43.58
CA SER A 237 -70.33 -62.18 43.03
C SER A 237 -70.75 -63.65 43.10
N THR A 238 -71.28 -64.04 44.25
CA THR A 238 -72.05 -65.26 44.41
C THR A 238 -73.52 -65.01 44.06
N LYS A 239 -74.05 -65.90 43.22
CA LYS A 239 -75.47 -66.27 42.99
C LYS A 239 -76.32 -65.35 42.11
N MET A 240 -76.38 -65.66 40.81
CA MET A 240 -77.64 -65.69 40.05
C MET A 240 -77.62 -66.76 38.94
N SER A 241 -78.67 -67.59 38.95
CA SER A 241 -79.28 -68.41 37.88
C SER A 241 -78.37 -69.16 36.86
N LEU A 242 -78.39 -70.49 36.93
CA LEU A 242 -77.39 -71.39 36.33
C LEU A 242 -77.69 -71.91 34.90
N HIS A 243 -78.76 -71.49 34.21
CA HIS A 243 -79.06 -72.06 32.88
C HIS A 243 -79.29 -71.08 31.71
N SER A 244 -79.40 -69.76 31.93
CA SER A 244 -79.36 -68.77 30.83
C SER A 244 -77.97 -68.12 30.65
N SER A 245 -77.05 -68.38 31.58
CA SER A 245 -75.74 -67.71 31.65
C SER A 245 -74.69 -68.35 30.73
N HIS A 246 -74.79 -69.65 30.44
CA HIS A 246 -73.77 -70.34 29.65
C HIS A 246 -73.82 -69.98 28.16
N THR A 247 -75.01 -69.85 27.58
CA THR A 247 -75.20 -69.37 26.20
C THR A 247 -74.77 -67.91 26.05
N HIS A 248 -75.03 -67.06 27.06
CA HIS A 248 -74.59 -65.67 27.06
C HIS A 248 -73.07 -65.51 27.19
N VAL A 249 -72.43 -66.29 28.07
CA VAL A 249 -70.97 -66.32 28.24
C VAL A 249 -70.29 -66.83 26.96
N ASN A 250 -70.82 -67.88 26.32
CA ASN A 250 -70.28 -68.37 25.05
C ASN A 250 -70.45 -67.35 23.93
N SER A 251 -71.58 -66.64 23.87
CA SER A 251 -71.80 -65.55 22.91
C SER A 251 -70.82 -64.39 23.13
N LEU A 252 -70.58 -63.99 24.38
CA LEU A 252 -69.59 -62.97 24.72
C LEU A 252 -68.16 -63.41 24.38
N LYS A 253 -67.83 -64.70 24.58
CA LYS A 253 -66.54 -65.27 24.19
C LYS A 253 -66.34 -65.25 22.68
N CYS A 254 -67.36 -65.61 21.90
CA CYS A 254 -67.30 -65.51 20.43
C CYS A 254 -67.13 -64.05 19.99
N LYS A 255 -67.88 -63.10 20.56
CA LYS A 255 -67.72 -61.67 20.25
C LYS A 255 -66.33 -61.14 20.62
N LEU A 256 -65.78 -61.58 21.75
CA LEU A 256 -64.42 -61.21 22.15
C LEU A 256 -63.38 -61.75 21.17
N GLN A 257 -63.57 -62.99 20.70
CA GLN A 257 -62.71 -63.60 19.68
C GLN A 257 -62.82 -62.85 18.34
N GLU A 258 -64.03 -62.51 17.88
CA GLU A 258 -64.24 -61.72 16.66
C GLU A 258 -63.57 -60.34 16.75
N VAL A 259 -63.67 -59.66 17.90
CA VAL A 259 -62.97 -58.39 18.15
C VAL A 259 -61.46 -58.58 18.16
N GLN A 260 -60.96 -59.68 18.72
CA GLN A 260 -59.53 -59.99 18.74
C GLN A 260 -58.99 -60.30 17.34
N ASP A 261 -59.73 -61.07 16.54
CA ASP A 261 -59.37 -61.40 15.16
C ASP A 261 -59.44 -60.15 14.26
N SER A 262 -60.46 -59.29 14.46
CA SER A 262 -60.56 -57.99 13.80
C SER A 262 -59.40 -57.06 14.17
N LYS A 263 -59.02 -57.02 15.45
CA LYS A 263 -57.84 -56.26 15.91
C LYS A 263 -56.55 -56.78 15.27
N ASN A 264 -56.34 -58.10 15.22
CA ASN A 264 -55.16 -58.68 14.58
C ASN A 264 -55.12 -58.33 13.08
N THR A 265 -56.25 -58.47 12.38
CA THR A 265 -56.37 -58.06 10.97
C THR A 265 -56.05 -56.56 10.78
N LEU A 266 -56.46 -55.70 11.71
CA LEU A 266 -56.14 -54.27 11.67
C LEU A 266 -54.64 -54.01 11.92
N ILE A 267 -54.01 -54.75 12.84
CA ILE A 267 -52.56 -54.66 13.08
C ILE A 267 -51.77 -55.09 11.84
N ASP A 268 -52.22 -56.16 11.16
CA ASP A 268 -51.60 -56.64 9.93
C ASP A 268 -51.75 -55.62 8.80
N THR A 269 -52.94 -54.99 8.66
CA THR A 269 -53.13 -53.93 7.65
C THR A 269 -52.32 -52.68 7.97
N ILE A 270 -52.19 -52.28 9.23
CA ILE A 270 -51.30 -51.18 9.64
C ILE A 270 -49.85 -51.49 9.31
N SER A 271 -49.39 -52.71 9.61
CA SER A 271 -48.00 -53.14 9.32
C SER A 271 -47.72 -53.10 7.81
N ASN A 272 -48.63 -53.62 6.98
CA ASN A 272 -48.51 -53.55 5.52
C ASN A 272 -48.52 -52.10 5.00
N LEU A 273 -49.35 -51.22 5.56
CA LEU A 273 -49.37 -49.80 5.20
C LEU A 273 -48.07 -49.09 5.61
N GLN A 274 -47.46 -49.47 6.73
CA GLN A 274 -46.15 -48.96 7.14
C GLN A 274 -45.04 -49.40 6.18
N GLU A 275 -44.99 -50.69 5.82
CA GLU A 275 -44.00 -51.21 4.86
C GLU A 275 -44.13 -50.52 3.49
N THR A 276 -45.35 -50.33 3.00
CA THR A 276 -45.56 -49.61 1.74
C THR A 276 -45.13 -48.15 1.84
N LEU A 277 -45.41 -47.47 2.96
CA LEU A 277 -44.96 -46.10 3.20
C LEU A 277 -43.43 -45.99 3.24
N ASP A 278 -42.76 -46.93 3.92
CA ASP A 278 -41.29 -46.98 4.00
C ASP A 278 -40.66 -47.25 2.63
N PHE A 279 -41.26 -48.13 1.84
CA PHE A 279 -40.87 -48.36 0.45
C PHE A 279 -41.00 -47.08 -0.39
N PHE A 280 -42.12 -46.36 -0.29
CA PHE A 280 -42.31 -45.09 -0.97
C PHE A 280 -41.30 -44.03 -0.52
N HIS A 281 -41.03 -43.95 0.77
CA HIS A 281 -40.03 -43.02 1.32
C HIS A 281 -38.62 -43.34 0.79
N SER A 282 -38.23 -44.62 0.78
CA SER A 282 -36.94 -45.06 0.24
C SER A 282 -36.80 -44.73 -1.24
N MET A 283 -37.84 -45.02 -2.04
CA MET A 283 -37.85 -44.73 -3.47
C MET A 283 -37.75 -43.22 -3.74
N LYS A 284 -38.51 -42.38 -3.01
CA LYS A 284 -38.43 -40.92 -3.14
C LYS A 284 -37.10 -40.36 -2.68
N SER A 285 -36.51 -40.92 -1.62
CA SER A 285 -35.17 -40.55 -1.18
C SER A 285 -34.13 -40.85 -2.27
N GLN A 286 -34.23 -41.99 -2.95
CA GLN A 286 -33.32 -42.31 -4.06
C GLN A 286 -33.50 -41.36 -5.25
N GLU A 287 -34.75 -41.07 -5.64
CA GLU A 287 -35.05 -40.12 -6.73
C GLU A 287 -34.45 -38.72 -6.44
N ILE A 288 -34.57 -38.24 -5.19
CA ILE A 288 -33.95 -36.98 -4.76
C ILE A 288 -32.44 -37.05 -4.90
N GLN A 289 -31.80 -38.13 -4.45
CA GLN A 289 -30.34 -38.30 -4.55
C GLN A 289 -29.85 -38.34 -6.00
N GLU A 290 -30.59 -38.99 -6.90
CA GLU A 290 -30.27 -39.05 -8.33
C GLU A 290 -30.36 -37.66 -8.99
N ILE A 291 -31.41 -36.90 -8.68
CA ILE A 291 -31.57 -35.52 -9.16
C ILE A 291 -30.45 -34.63 -8.63
N GLU A 292 -30.12 -34.74 -7.34
CA GLU A 292 -29.01 -33.99 -6.74
C GLU A 292 -27.66 -34.33 -7.39
N ALA A 293 -27.39 -35.61 -7.64
CA ALA A 293 -26.16 -36.05 -8.29
C ALA A 293 -26.06 -35.50 -9.72
N LYS A 294 -27.18 -35.51 -10.46
CA LYS A 294 -27.25 -34.96 -11.81
C LYS A 294 -26.99 -33.44 -11.82
N HIS A 295 -27.63 -32.69 -10.93
CA HIS A 295 -27.38 -31.24 -10.81
C HIS A 295 -25.94 -30.93 -10.40
N LYS A 296 -25.37 -31.71 -9.46
CA LYS A 296 -23.94 -31.58 -9.08
C LYS A 296 -23.03 -31.80 -10.28
N LEU A 297 -23.31 -32.79 -11.13
CA LEU A 297 -22.56 -33.07 -12.35
C LEU A 297 -22.68 -31.92 -13.37
N GLU A 298 -23.88 -31.38 -13.59
CA GLU A 298 -24.12 -30.24 -14.48
C GLU A 298 -23.38 -28.98 -14.01
N ILE A 299 -23.36 -28.71 -12.70
CA ILE A 299 -22.58 -27.62 -12.10
C ILE A 299 -21.08 -27.82 -12.37
N ILE A 300 -20.57 -29.05 -12.22
CA ILE A 300 -19.16 -29.35 -12.51
C ILE A 300 -18.86 -29.10 -13.99
N LYS A 301 -19.71 -29.59 -14.90
CA LYS A 301 -19.55 -29.41 -16.35
C LYS A 301 -19.58 -27.94 -16.78
N LEU A 302 -20.47 -27.14 -16.18
CA LEU A 302 -20.53 -25.71 -16.43
C LEU A 302 -19.27 -25.00 -15.88
N LYS A 303 -18.83 -25.36 -14.67
CA LYS A 303 -17.60 -24.82 -14.07
C LYS A 303 -16.33 -25.19 -14.84
N THR A 304 -16.27 -26.36 -15.48
CA THR A 304 -15.13 -26.74 -16.34
C THR A 304 -15.19 -25.97 -17.65
N SER A 305 -16.36 -25.88 -18.30
CA SER A 305 -16.54 -25.11 -19.54
C SER A 305 -16.16 -23.63 -19.38
N ILE A 306 -16.59 -22.98 -18.28
CA ILE A 306 -16.24 -21.58 -18.01
C ILE A 306 -14.74 -21.43 -17.76
N ARG A 307 -14.11 -22.40 -17.06
CA ARG A 307 -12.66 -22.36 -16.82
C ARG A 307 -11.86 -22.49 -18.12
N GLU A 308 -12.26 -23.40 -19.00
CA GLU A 308 -11.64 -23.58 -20.32
C GLU A 308 -11.79 -22.32 -21.19
N GLU A 309 -12.95 -21.68 -21.19
CA GLU A 309 -13.18 -20.41 -21.88
C GLU A 309 -12.29 -19.28 -21.32
N ILE A 310 -12.20 -19.15 -19.99
CA ILE A 310 -11.32 -18.16 -19.36
C ILE A 310 -9.84 -18.44 -19.71
N THR A 311 -9.40 -19.70 -19.70
CA THR A 311 -8.02 -20.04 -20.07
C THR A 311 -7.74 -19.72 -21.53
N THR A 312 -8.63 -20.06 -22.45
CA THR A 312 -8.43 -19.78 -23.88
C THR A 312 -8.40 -18.28 -24.18
N ILE A 313 -9.22 -17.48 -23.50
CA ILE A 313 -9.20 -16.01 -23.63
C ILE A 313 -7.86 -15.46 -23.11
N LYS A 314 -7.42 -15.87 -21.92
CA LYS A 314 -6.16 -15.38 -21.34
C LYS A 314 -4.94 -15.80 -22.16
N ASP A 315 -4.91 -17.04 -22.65
CA ASP A 315 -3.82 -17.52 -23.49
C ASP A 315 -3.75 -16.72 -24.81
N LYS A 316 -4.90 -16.37 -25.39
CA LYS A 316 -4.97 -15.50 -26.56
C LYS A 316 -4.47 -14.09 -26.26
N GLU A 317 -4.86 -13.48 -25.14
CA GLU A 317 -4.37 -12.15 -24.73
C GLU A 317 -2.85 -12.13 -24.52
N VAL A 318 -2.30 -13.20 -23.93
CA VAL A 318 -0.84 -13.36 -23.75
C VAL A 318 -0.14 -13.48 -25.09
N GLU A 319 -0.67 -14.26 -26.03
CA GLU A 319 -0.07 -14.41 -27.37
C GLU A 319 -0.16 -13.09 -28.17
N ASP A 320 -1.28 -12.37 -28.09
CA ASP A 320 -1.44 -11.06 -28.72
C ASP A 320 -0.45 -10.02 -28.14
N LEU A 321 -0.21 -10.03 -26.83
CA LEU A 321 0.80 -9.19 -26.18
C LEU A 321 2.21 -9.54 -26.63
N LYS A 322 2.54 -10.84 -26.70
CA LYS A 322 3.83 -11.33 -27.16
C LYS A 322 4.11 -10.89 -28.60
N ASN A 323 3.13 -11.03 -29.50
CA ASN A 323 3.24 -10.57 -30.88
C ASN A 323 3.49 -9.04 -30.97
N LYS A 324 2.79 -8.23 -30.14
CA LYS A 324 3.04 -6.78 -30.08
C LYS A 324 4.45 -6.43 -29.61
N TYR A 325 4.98 -7.15 -28.62
CA TYR A 325 6.36 -6.94 -28.15
C TYR A 325 7.37 -7.36 -29.22
N ASP A 326 7.16 -8.50 -29.89
CA ASP A 326 8.02 -8.95 -30.98
C ASP A 326 8.04 -7.96 -32.15
N ASP A 327 6.88 -7.40 -32.54
CA ASP A 327 6.79 -6.35 -33.54
C ASP A 327 7.56 -5.08 -33.14
N THR A 328 7.45 -4.69 -31.86
CA THR A 328 8.15 -3.50 -31.32
C THR A 328 9.66 -3.72 -31.32
N VAL A 329 10.12 -4.89 -30.88
CA VAL A 329 11.54 -5.28 -30.89
C VAL A 329 12.08 -5.31 -32.32
N ASN A 330 11.32 -5.86 -33.26
CA ASN A 330 11.71 -5.90 -34.67
C ASN A 330 11.79 -4.49 -35.28
N LYS A 331 10.85 -3.61 -34.96
CA LYS A 331 10.90 -2.21 -35.38
C LYS A 331 12.13 -1.49 -34.84
N LEU A 332 12.43 -1.64 -33.54
CA LEU A 332 13.62 -1.07 -32.91
C LEU A 332 14.92 -1.62 -33.54
N ARG A 333 14.97 -2.92 -33.86
CA ARG A 333 16.12 -3.52 -34.55
C ARG A 333 16.32 -2.92 -35.94
N ILE A 334 15.24 -2.72 -36.70
CA ILE A 334 15.31 -2.11 -38.03
C ILE A 334 15.79 -0.67 -37.94
N ASP A 335 15.25 0.12 -37.02
CA ASP A 335 15.61 1.53 -36.85
C ASP A 335 17.06 1.69 -36.37
N ASN A 336 17.51 0.86 -35.43
CA ASN A 336 18.90 0.84 -34.99
C ASN A 336 19.86 0.43 -36.12
N SER A 337 19.47 -0.55 -36.95
CA SER A 337 20.24 -0.96 -38.13
C SER A 337 20.40 0.21 -39.13
N LYS A 338 19.32 0.96 -39.40
CA LYS A 338 19.38 2.16 -40.25
C LYS A 338 20.29 3.24 -39.65
N GLN A 339 20.23 3.46 -38.35
CA GLN A 339 21.06 4.45 -37.68
C GLN A 339 22.55 4.06 -37.74
N ILE A 340 22.87 2.77 -37.54
CA ILE A 340 24.23 2.24 -37.69
C ILE A 340 24.74 2.46 -39.11
N GLU A 341 23.92 2.18 -40.13
CA GLU A 341 24.31 2.38 -41.53
C GLU A 341 24.53 3.87 -41.85
N SER A 342 23.68 4.77 -41.33
CA SER A 342 23.87 6.23 -41.47
C SER A 342 25.18 6.69 -40.82
N ILE A 343 25.46 6.27 -39.59
CA ILE A 343 26.71 6.62 -38.89
C ILE A 343 27.92 6.09 -39.65
N LYS A 344 27.82 4.91 -40.25
CA LYS A 344 28.89 4.33 -41.06
C LYS A 344 29.14 5.16 -42.32
N GLN A 345 28.08 5.58 -43.01
CA GLN A 345 28.19 6.47 -44.17
C GLN A 345 28.82 7.83 -43.81
N ASP A 346 28.40 8.42 -42.69
CA ASP A 346 28.96 9.69 -42.20
C ASP A 346 30.45 9.54 -41.84
N LYS A 347 30.81 8.43 -41.17
CA LYS A 347 32.20 8.10 -40.85
C LYS A 347 33.05 7.97 -42.12
N ASP A 348 32.56 7.24 -43.11
CA ASP A 348 33.27 7.03 -44.37
C ASP A 348 33.42 8.35 -45.16
N ALA A 349 32.41 9.23 -45.12
CA ALA A 349 32.49 10.57 -45.69
C ALA A 349 33.55 11.44 -45.00
N ILE A 350 33.63 11.42 -43.67
CA ILE A 350 34.66 12.13 -42.90
C ILE A 350 36.04 11.58 -43.23
N ILE A 351 36.21 10.25 -43.32
CA ILE A 351 37.49 9.64 -43.68
C ILE A 351 37.95 10.13 -45.05
N LEU A 352 37.08 10.12 -46.06
CA LEU A 352 37.38 10.62 -47.40
C LEU A 352 37.78 12.09 -47.41
N GLU A 353 37.11 12.93 -46.61
CA GLU A 353 37.47 14.34 -46.47
C GLU A 353 38.85 14.50 -45.82
N LYS A 354 39.15 13.74 -44.76
CA LYS A 354 40.45 13.77 -44.09
C LYS A 354 41.58 13.28 -45.00
N ASP A 355 41.36 12.22 -45.77
CA ASP A 355 42.33 11.72 -46.74
C ASP A 355 42.62 12.77 -47.83
N LYS A 356 41.60 13.47 -48.31
CA LYS A 356 41.78 14.59 -49.25
C LYS A 356 42.59 15.74 -48.64
N ILE A 357 42.37 16.08 -47.37
CA ILE A 357 43.17 17.10 -46.66
C ILE A 357 44.61 16.63 -46.52
N ILE A 358 44.85 15.36 -46.17
CA ILE A 358 46.19 14.78 -46.07
C ILE A 358 46.92 14.88 -47.41
N GLN A 359 46.29 14.45 -48.51
CA GLN A 359 46.87 14.54 -49.85
C GLN A 359 47.23 16.00 -50.24
N ASN A 360 46.35 16.96 -49.94
CA ASN A 360 46.63 18.37 -50.16
C ASN A 360 47.85 18.83 -49.35
N LYS A 361 47.96 18.43 -48.08
CA LYS A 361 49.09 18.77 -47.22
C LYS A 361 50.39 18.11 -47.64
N GLU A 362 50.35 16.87 -48.14
CA GLU A 362 51.50 16.21 -48.73
C GLU A 362 52.00 16.96 -49.98
N SER A 363 51.08 17.42 -50.84
CA SER A 363 51.43 18.23 -52.01
C SER A 363 52.06 19.58 -51.63
N GLU A 364 51.56 20.23 -50.58
CA GLU A 364 52.12 21.48 -50.04
C GLU A 364 53.53 21.26 -49.46
N ILE A 365 53.74 20.17 -48.71
CA ILE A 365 55.05 19.78 -48.20
C ILE A 365 56.05 19.56 -49.35
N LEU A 366 55.63 18.89 -50.43
CA LEU A 366 56.49 18.68 -51.60
C LEU A 366 56.86 20.01 -52.27
N GLN A 367 55.91 20.93 -52.43
CA GLN A 367 56.18 22.27 -52.97
C GLN A 367 57.16 23.05 -52.10
N LEU A 368 56.95 23.06 -50.78
CA LEU A 368 57.84 23.75 -49.83
C LEU A 368 59.25 23.14 -49.83
N LYS A 369 59.38 21.82 -49.93
CA LYS A 369 60.69 21.15 -50.08
C LYS A 369 61.41 21.63 -51.34
N SER A 370 60.71 21.70 -52.48
CA SER A 370 61.27 22.23 -53.73
C SER A 370 61.79 23.66 -53.58
N ILE A 371 61.00 24.54 -52.94
CA ILE A 371 61.39 25.93 -52.69
C ILE A 371 62.63 26.01 -51.79
N VAL A 372 62.68 25.22 -50.72
CA VAL A 372 63.83 25.16 -49.82
C VAL A 372 65.09 24.69 -50.56
N ASP A 373 64.97 23.69 -51.43
CA ASP A 373 66.10 23.20 -52.21
C ASP A 373 66.55 24.19 -53.30
N ASP A 374 65.63 24.95 -53.90
CA ASP A 374 65.94 26.09 -54.77
C ASP A 374 66.66 27.21 -54.01
N MET A 375 66.19 27.56 -52.80
CA MET A 375 66.82 28.55 -51.93
C MET A 375 68.23 28.12 -51.52
N LYS A 376 68.43 26.85 -51.15
CA LYS A 376 69.76 26.30 -50.84
C LYS A 376 70.70 26.39 -52.04
N ARG A 377 70.23 26.04 -53.25
CA ARG A 377 71.01 26.18 -54.49
C ARG A 377 71.38 27.64 -54.77
N SER A 378 70.43 28.56 -54.61
CA SER A 378 70.66 30.00 -54.77
C SER A 378 71.65 30.56 -53.75
N GLN A 379 71.54 30.14 -52.48
CA GLN A 379 72.46 30.53 -51.42
C GLN A 379 73.88 30.00 -51.69
N LEU A 380 74.02 28.74 -52.09
CA LEU A 380 75.31 28.16 -52.47
C LEU A 380 75.94 28.95 -53.63
N ASN A 381 75.13 29.32 -54.63
CA ASN A 381 75.59 30.17 -55.74
C ASN A 381 76.03 31.57 -55.26
N CYS A 382 75.32 32.18 -54.30
CA CYS A 382 75.70 33.48 -53.73
C CYS A 382 77.00 33.38 -52.90
N ILE A 383 77.15 32.35 -52.08
CA ILE A 383 78.37 32.09 -51.30
C ILE A 383 79.55 31.88 -52.25
N ASN A 384 79.37 31.09 -53.32
CA ASN A 384 80.40 30.90 -54.33
C ASN A 384 80.80 32.23 -54.98
N LYS A 385 79.85 33.11 -55.32
CA LYS A 385 80.17 34.45 -55.86
C LYS A 385 80.95 35.32 -54.87
N MET A 386 80.53 35.37 -53.60
CA MET A 386 81.20 36.18 -52.57
C MET A 386 82.62 35.67 -52.23
N MET A 387 82.88 34.37 -52.38
CA MET A 387 84.22 33.80 -52.16
C MET A 387 85.23 34.16 -53.27
N PHE A 388 84.78 34.70 -54.42
CA PHE A 388 85.63 35.07 -55.56
C PHE A 388 85.70 36.58 -55.85
N ASP A 389 84.90 37.41 -55.20
CA ASP A 389 84.99 38.88 -55.33
C ASP A 389 85.99 39.46 -54.32
N LYS A 390 87.09 40.05 -54.83
CA LYS A 390 88.04 40.82 -54.01
C LYS A 390 87.35 42.04 -53.36
N PRO A 391 87.76 42.46 -52.15
CA PRO A 391 87.13 43.57 -51.46
C PRO A 391 87.63 44.89 -52.04
N ASP A 392 86.92 45.42 -53.02
CA ASP A 392 87.12 46.80 -53.46
C ASP A 392 86.11 47.76 -52.80
N THR A 393 86.72 48.85 -52.33
CA THR A 393 86.20 50.21 -52.14
C THR A 393 85.13 50.50 -51.08
N SER A 394 85.64 51.21 -50.06
CA SER A 394 84.98 52.18 -49.22
C SER A 394 84.17 53.22 -50.01
N GLU A 395 82.85 53.20 -49.86
CA GLU A 395 81.92 54.35 -49.87
C GLU A 395 80.48 53.81 -49.96
N SER A 396 79.87 53.39 -48.84
CA SER A 396 78.44 53.00 -48.83
C SER A 396 77.80 52.78 -47.45
N SER A 397 78.53 52.94 -46.33
CA SER A 397 78.00 52.63 -44.98
C SER A 397 76.69 53.36 -44.68
N SER A 398 76.57 54.64 -45.07
CA SER A 398 75.33 55.43 -44.91
C SER A 398 74.14 54.84 -45.68
N SER A 399 74.31 54.49 -46.95
CA SER A 399 73.24 53.92 -47.79
C SER A 399 72.80 52.52 -47.29
N LYS A 400 73.75 51.73 -46.77
CA LYS A 400 73.46 50.43 -46.13
C LYS A 400 72.68 50.61 -44.82
N THR A 401 73.04 51.62 -44.01
CA THR A 401 72.31 51.95 -42.78
C THR A 401 70.87 52.39 -43.08
N GLU A 402 70.65 53.26 -44.07
CA GLU A 402 69.30 53.68 -44.50
C GLU A 402 68.45 52.53 -45.06
N GLU A 403 69.04 51.60 -45.82
CA GLU A 403 68.35 50.40 -46.31
C GLU A 403 67.96 49.45 -45.16
N LEU A 404 68.84 49.28 -44.16
CA LEU A 404 68.54 48.50 -42.96
C LEU A 404 67.43 49.15 -42.13
N GLU A 405 67.43 50.47 -41.98
CA GLU A 405 66.38 51.22 -41.29
C GLU A 405 65.02 51.10 -42.00
N ARG A 406 65.01 51.12 -43.35
CA ARG A 406 63.79 50.86 -44.14
C ARG A 406 63.28 49.42 -43.95
N ARG A 407 64.17 48.43 -43.85
CA ARG A 407 63.78 47.03 -43.57
C ARG A 407 63.27 46.84 -42.15
N LEU A 408 63.89 47.48 -41.17
CA LEU A 408 63.43 47.49 -39.78
C LEU A 408 62.02 48.06 -39.67
N ASN A 409 61.77 49.23 -40.26
CA ASN A 409 60.45 49.87 -40.28
C ASN A 409 59.37 49.00 -40.96
N LYS A 410 59.71 48.29 -42.05
CA LYS A 410 58.78 47.33 -42.69
C LYS A 410 58.48 46.15 -41.75
N MET A 411 59.49 45.65 -41.05
CA MET A 411 59.35 44.56 -40.08
C MET A 411 58.50 44.98 -38.88
N GLU A 412 58.69 46.19 -38.35
CA GLU A 412 57.87 46.74 -37.25
C GLU A 412 56.41 46.92 -37.66
N ARG A 413 56.14 47.44 -38.87
CA ARG A 413 54.78 47.54 -39.41
C ARG A 413 54.13 46.16 -39.58
N ALA A 414 54.87 45.16 -40.06
CA ALA A 414 54.38 43.79 -40.17
C ALA A 414 54.10 43.17 -38.80
N LYS A 415 54.99 43.39 -37.82
CA LYS A 415 54.80 42.96 -36.42
C LYS A 415 53.53 43.56 -35.81
N TYR A 416 53.31 44.87 -35.99
CA TYR A 416 52.11 45.55 -35.48
C TYR A 416 50.82 45.00 -36.11
N LYS A 417 50.81 44.74 -37.43
CA LYS A 417 49.69 44.09 -38.12
C LYS A 417 49.41 42.69 -37.55
N ASN A 418 50.45 41.90 -37.29
CA ASN A 418 50.31 40.57 -36.70
C ASN A 418 49.78 40.62 -35.27
N ILE A 419 50.27 41.55 -34.43
CA ILE A 419 49.74 41.76 -33.07
C ILE A 419 48.24 42.05 -33.12
N LYS A 420 47.82 43.02 -33.94
CA LYS A 420 46.40 43.37 -34.08
C LYS A 420 45.55 42.20 -34.60
N SER A 421 46.09 41.38 -35.50
CA SER A 421 45.42 40.17 -36.00
C SER A 421 45.24 39.13 -34.89
N PHE A 422 46.28 38.90 -34.07
CA PHE A 422 46.20 37.97 -32.94
C PHE A 422 45.27 38.47 -31.83
N GLU A 423 45.26 39.77 -31.53
CA GLU A 423 44.31 40.38 -30.58
C GLU A 423 42.86 40.20 -31.04
N CYS A 424 42.59 40.44 -32.32
CA CYS A 424 41.26 40.23 -32.90
C CYS A 424 40.84 38.75 -32.80
N LYS A 425 41.76 37.83 -33.12
CA LYS A 425 41.50 36.38 -33.00
C LYS A 425 41.27 35.95 -31.55
N LEU A 426 42.00 36.52 -30.60
CA LEU A 426 41.81 36.26 -29.17
C LEU A 426 40.43 36.72 -28.70
N ALA A 427 40.00 37.93 -29.08
CA ALA A 427 38.68 38.46 -28.76
C ALA A 427 37.56 37.60 -29.38
N GLN A 428 37.74 37.14 -30.62
CA GLN A 428 36.80 36.24 -31.28
C GLN A 428 36.68 34.90 -30.54
N LEU A 429 37.82 34.30 -30.14
CA LEU A 429 37.83 33.05 -29.38
C LEU A 429 37.18 33.21 -28.00
N GLN A 430 37.40 34.33 -27.32
CA GLN A 430 36.73 34.63 -26.04
C GLN A 430 35.21 34.75 -26.22
N ARG A 431 34.75 35.42 -27.29
CA ARG A 431 33.33 35.51 -27.62
C ARG A 431 32.73 34.13 -27.94
N GLN A 432 33.41 33.31 -28.74
CA GLN A 432 32.97 31.96 -29.06
C GLN A 432 32.90 31.07 -27.82
N LYS A 433 33.90 31.15 -26.93
CA LYS A 433 33.89 30.45 -25.64
C LYS A 433 32.65 30.84 -24.81
N HIS A 434 32.37 32.13 -24.68
CA HIS A 434 31.21 32.61 -23.92
C HIS A 434 29.87 32.13 -24.53
N LEU A 435 29.73 32.18 -25.86
CA LEU A 435 28.54 31.65 -26.54
C LEU A 435 28.36 30.14 -26.33
N ALA A 436 29.44 29.37 -26.38
CA ALA A 436 29.41 27.94 -26.11
C ALA A 436 28.99 27.63 -24.66
N GLU A 437 29.49 28.41 -23.69
CA GLU A 437 29.12 28.30 -22.28
C GLU A 437 27.63 28.63 -22.05
N CYS A 438 27.12 29.71 -22.65
CA CYS A 438 25.69 30.06 -22.59
C CYS A 438 24.80 28.98 -23.24
N SER A 439 25.24 28.41 -24.37
CA SER A 439 24.54 27.31 -25.04
C SER A 439 24.46 26.06 -24.14
N LEU A 440 25.57 25.71 -23.47
CA LEU A 440 25.61 24.59 -22.53
C LEU A 440 24.70 24.83 -21.32
N GLN A 441 24.73 26.04 -20.75
CA GLN A 441 23.83 26.40 -19.64
C GLN A 441 22.37 26.30 -20.05
N LEU A 442 22.01 26.75 -21.25
CA LEU A 442 20.63 26.64 -21.77
C LEU A 442 20.23 25.17 -21.96
N GLN A 443 21.13 24.32 -22.44
CA GLN A 443 20.88 22.88 -22.61
C GLN A 443 20.68 22.19 -21.26
N LEU A 444 21.52 22.51 -20.26
CA LEU A 444 21.36 22.01 -18.89
C LEU A 444 20.05 22.47 -18.26
N MET A 445 19.67 23.73 -18.48
CA MET A 445 18.37 24.25 -18.00
C MET A 445 17.21 23.49 -18.65
N LYS A 446 17.26 23.24 -19.97
CA LYS A 446 16.24 22.43 -20.66
C LYS A 446 16.14 21.01 -20.08
N GLN A 447 17.27 20.35 -19.84
CA GLN A 447 17.30 19.02 -19.23
C GLN A 447 16.73 19.04 -17.81
N ARG A 448 17.09 20.03 -16.98
CA ARG A 448 16.52 20.19 -15.63
C ARG A 448 15.01 20.38 -15.67
N THR A 449 14.52 21.26 -16.56
CA THR A 449 13.07 21.48 -16.71
C THR A 449 12.35 20.23 -17.19
N GLN A 450 12.96 19.47 -18.11
CA GLN A 450 12.40 18.20 -18.58
C GLN A 450 12.30 17.17 -17.45
N VAL A 451 13.38 16.96 -16.68
CA VAL A 451 13.37 16.02 -15.55
C VAL A 451 12.33 16.44 -14.50
N VAL A 452 12.22 17.74 -14.19
CA VAL A 452 11.20 18.24 -13.26
C VAL A 452 9.78 17.97 -13.78
N ALA A 453 9.54 18.14 -15.09
CA ALA A 453 8.26 17.82 -15.69
C ALA A 453 7.94 16.32 -15.62
N GLU A 454 8.88 15.44 -15.97
CA GLU A 454 8.73 13.99 -15.91
C GLU A 454 8.44 13.50 -14.48
N VAL A 455 9.18 14.00 -13.48
CA VAL A 455 8.95 13.68 -12.05
C VAL A 455 7.58 14.19 -11.59
N THR A 456 7.15 15.38 -12.05
CA THR A 456 5.85 15.92 -11.68
C THR A 456 4.71 15.09 -12.28
N ASP A 457 4.86 14.66 -13.53
CA ASP A 457 3.88 13.80 -14.21
C ASP A 457 3.81 12.41 -13.56
N GLU A 458 4.94 11.82 -13.20
CA GLU A 458 5.00 10.54 -12.48
C GLU A 458 4.34 10.63 -11.10
N ASN A 459 4.65 11.68 -10.32
CA ASN A 459 3.99 11.93 -9.03
C ASN A 459 2.48 12.13 -9.20
N GLN A 460 2.05 12.86 -10.24
CA GLN A 460 0.62 13.07 -10.51
C GLN A 460 -0.10 11.77 -10.86
N LEU A 461 0.55 10.89 -11.63
CA LEU A 461 0.04 9.55 -11.95
C LEU A 461 -0.06 8.69 -10.68
N GLU A 462 0.95 8.70 -9.83
CA GLU A 462 0.96 7.94 -8.57
C GLU A 462 -0.15 8.41 -7.62
N ILE A 463 -0.31 9.73 -7.45
CA ILE A 463 -1.40 10.33 -6.65
C ILE A 463 -2.76 9.93 -7.22
N THR A 464 -2.93 9.99 -8.54
CA THR A 464 -4.19 9.61 -9.19
C THR A 464 -4.50 8.12 -9.01
N ALA A 465 -3.49 7.26 -9.09
CA ALA A 465 -3.63 5.82 -8.86
C ALA A 465 -3.97 5.51 -7.38
N ALA A 466 -3.31 6.18 -6.44
CA ALA A 466 -3.59 6.04 -5.01
C ALA A 466 -5.02 6.50 -4.67
N LEU A 467 -5.48 7.62 -5.25
CA LEU A 467 -6.86 8.10 -5.12
C LEU A 467 -7.86 7.10 -5.71
N GLY A 468 -7.58 6.52 -6.88
CA GLY A 468 -8.42 5.49 -7.48
C GLY A 468 -8.56 4.25 -6.60
N LYS A 469 -7.44 3.75 -6.03
CA LYS A 469 -7.46 2.64 -5.06
C LYS A 469 -8.27 2.98 -3.81
N LEU A 470 -8.13 4.20 -3.29
CA LEU A 470 -8.89 4.64 -2.12
C LEU A 470 -10.40 4.73 -2.41
N GLU A 471 -10.76 5.24 -3.59
CA GLU A 471 -12.15 5.31 -4.05
C GLU A 471 -12.77 3.91 -4.20
N GLU A 472 -12.01 2.95 -4.76
CA GLU A 472 -12.44 1.56 -4.89
C GLU A 472 -12.65 0.91 -3.51
N ARG A 473 -11.70 1.09 -2.58
CA ARG A 473 -11.86 0.62 -1.19
C ARG A 473 -13.07 1.24 -0.51
N TYR A 474 -13.33 2.52 -0.74
CA TYR A 474 -14.52 3.18 -0.20
C TYR A 474 -15.81 2.57 -0.78
N LYS A 475 -15.85 2.31 -2.10
CA LYS A 475 -16.98 1.62 -2.76
C LYS A 475 -17.19 0.22 -2.19
N GLU A 476 -16.12 -0.56 -1.96
CA GLU A 476 -16.20 -1.89 -1.33
C GLU A 476 -16.78 -1.83 0.09
N ILE A 477 -16.32 -0.88 0.92
CA ILE A 477 -16.83 -0.70 2.28
C ILE A 477 -18.31 -0.33 2.25
N VAL A 478 -18.71 0.60 1.40
CA VAL A 478 -20.11 1.00 1.25
C VAL A 478 -20.97 -0.18 0.81
N ALA A 479 -20.53 -0.95 -0.19
CA ALA A 479 -21.23 -2.15 -0.65
C ALA A 479 -21.35 -3.20 0.47
N SER A 480 -20.28 -3.42 1.24
CA SER A 480 -20.27 -4.35 2.38
C SER A 480 -21.23 -3.92 3.50
N VAL A 481 -21.27 -2.63 3.83
CA VAL A 481 -22.20 -2.06 4.81
C VAL A 481 -23.65 -2.20 4.34
N GLN A 482 -23.92 -1.92 3.07
CA GLN A 482 -25.25 -2.10 2.48
C GLN A 482 -25.68 -3.57 2.49
N ALA A 483 -24.79 -4.50 2.10
CA ALA A 483 -25.06 -5.94 2.16
C ALA A 483 -25.37 -6.41 3.59
N THR A 484 -24.57 -5.96 4.57
CA THR A 484 -24.78 -6.26 5.99
C THR A 484 -26.11 -5.71 6.50
N ALA A 485 -26.49 -4.49 6.08
CA ALA A 485 -27.77 -3.89 6.45
C ALA A 485 -28.97 -4.67 5.86
N VAL A 486 -28.87 -5.12 4.61
CA VAL A 486 -29.90 -5.97 3.98
C VAL A 486 -30.01 -7.31 4.70
N GLN A 487 -28.88 -7.94 5.03
CA GLN A 487 -28.87 -9.23 5.73
C GLN A 487 -29.47 -9.13 7.14
N ARG A 488 -29.22 -8.04 7.88
CA ARG A 488 -29.89 -7.79 9.17
C ARG A 488 -31.40 -7.62 9.01
N ARG A 489 -31.87 -6.83 8.04
CA ARG A 489 -33.32 -6.69 7.78
C ARG A 489 -33.97 -8.04 7.47
N MET A 490 -33.29 -8.90 6.72
CA MET A 490 -33.79 -10.24 6.42
C MET A 490 -33.87 -11.12 7.68
N GLN A 491 -32.86 -11.07 8.55
CA GLN A 491 -32.88 -11.78 9.84
C GLN A 491 -33.98 -11.27 10.76
N ASP A 492 -34.15 -9.95 10.84
CA ASP A 492 -35.21 -9.31 11.64
C ASP A 492 -36.60 -9.72 11.11
N GLN A 493 -36.77 -9.81 9.78
CA GLN A 493 -38.02 -10.30 9.17
C GLN A 493 -38.29 -11.77 9.53
N ILE A 494 -37.29 -12.65 9.45
CA ILE A 494 -37.43 -14.07 9.83
C ILE A 494 -37.78 -14.20 11.32
N ALA A 495 -37.18 -13.38 12.18
CA ALA A 495 -37.47 -13.37 13.61
C ALA A 495 -38.90 -12.89 13.89
N LEU A 496 -39.37 -11.86 13.18
CA LEU A 496 -40.76 -11.39 13.25
C LEU A 496 -41.74 -12.46 12.77
N ASP A 497 -41.47 -13.12 11.65
CA ASP A 497 -42.32 -14.20 11.11
C ASP A 497 -42.38 -15.39 12.09
N SER A 498 -41.26 -15.73 12.73
CA SER A 498 -41.20 -16.77 13.77
C SER A 498 -42.01 -16.39 15.02
N LEU A 499 -41.94 -15.12 15.44
CA LEU A 499 -42.72 -14.61 16.56
C LEU A 499 -44.22 -14.62 16.23
N ILE A 500 -44.60 -14.21 15.01
CA ILE A 500 -45.99 -14.26 14.54
C ILE A 500 -46.49 -15.71 14.53
N GLN A 501 -45.69 -16.66 14.04
CA GLN A 501 -46.05 -18.08 14.05
C GLN A 501 -46.24 -18.63 15.48
N ALA A 502 -45.38 -18.21 16.43
CA ALA A 502 -45.48 -18.59 17.84
C ALA A 502 -46.69 -17.95 18.56
N ILE A 503 -46.99 -16.67 18.30
CA ILE A 503 -48.08 -15.92 18.96
C ILE A 503 -49.44 -16.30 18.36
N CYS A 504 -49.54 -16.35 17.04
CA CYS A 504 -50.78 -16.68 16.36
C CYS A 504 -51.12 -18.17 16.46
N GLY A 505 -50.25 -18.98 17.05
CA GLY A 505 -50.50 -20.38 17.38
C GLY A 505 -51.19 -21.07 16.23
N THR A 506 -50.47 -21.30 15.12
CA THR A 506 -50.99 -22.18 14.08
C THR A 506 -51.13 -23.57 14.67
N HIS A 507 -52.32 -23.80 15.25
CA HIS A 507 -52.95 -25.09 15.28
C HIS A 507 -52.94 -25.59 13.83
N ASP A 508 -52.01 -26.48 13.52
CA ASP A 508 -52.19 -27.47 12.47
C ASP A 508 -53.31 -28.41 12.92
N LYS A 509 -54.54 -27.90 12.92
CA LYS A 509 -55.71 -28.72 12.71
C LYS A 509 -55.94 -28.72 11.21
N ASN A 510 -55.64 -29.87 10.62
CA ASN A 510 -56.28 -30.40 9.42
C ASN A 510 -57.54 -29.59 9.02
N ILE A 511 -57.40 -28.71 8.03
CA ILE A 511 -58.52 -28.29 7.21
C ILE A 511 -58.12 -28.55 5.77
N ASN A 512 -58.47 -29.74 5.35
CA ASN A 512 -58.68 -30.11 3.97
C ASN A 512 -59.82 -29.22 3.43
N LEU A 513 -59.52 -28.22 2.60
CA LEU A 513 -60.53 -27.56 1.77
C LEU A 513 -59.94 -27.33 0.36
N GLN A 514 -60.27 -28.26 -0.54
CA GLN A 514 -60.47 -27.92 -1.94
C GLN A 514 -61.56 -26.85 -2.04
N GLY A 515 -61.29 -25.74 -2.72
CA GLY A 515 -62.32 -24.77 -3.06
C GLY A 515 -61.74 -23.41 -3.45
N ALA A 516 -61.70 -23.15 -4.75
CA ALA A 516 -61.32 -21.86 -5.32
C ALA A 516 -62.17 -20.71 -4.79
N SER A 517 -61.56 -19.61 -4.34
CA SER A 517 -62.02 -18.25 -4.68
C SER A 517 -60.98 -17.19 -4.32
N GLN A 518 -61.02 -16.14 -5.12
CA GLN A 518 -60.25 -14.91 -5.12
C GLN A 518 -60.24 -14.20 -3.75
N LEU A 519 -59.10 -13.61 -3.36
CA LEU A 519 -58.96 -12.15 -3.10
C LEU A 519 -57.58 -11.79 -2.51
N GLN A 520 -56.90 -10.91 -3.26
CA GLN A 520 -55.99 -9.84 -2.83
C GLN A 520 -54.75 -10.17 -1.99
N ASN A 521 -53.65 -10.48 -2.69
CA ASN A 521 -52.31 -10.10 -2.24
C ASN A 521 -51.82 -8.90 -3.08
N LYS A 522 -51.73 -7.74 -2.41
CA LYS A 522 -51.04 -6.54 -2.91
C LYS A 522 -49.54 -6.83 -3.00
N THR A 523 -49.09 -7.08 -4.21
CA THR A 523 -47.69 -7.07 -4.60
C THR A 523 -47.18 -5.63 -4.59
N MET A 524 -46.25 -5.26 -3.71
CA MET A 524 -45.42 -4.06 -3.91
C MET A 524 -44.41 -4.38 -5.01
N ARG A 525 -44.85 -4.04 -6.23
CA ARG A 525 -44.17 -4.21 -7.50
C ARG A 525 -43.05 -3.18 -7.60
N ASN A 526 -41.82 -3.68 -7.68
CA ASN A 526 -40.65 -2.88 -8.04
C ASN A 526 -40.85 -2.34 -9.46
N SER A 527 -40.99 -1.02 -9.61
CA SER A 527 -41.23 -0.33 -10.86
C SER A 527 -39.93 0.24 -11.42
N ASN A 528 -39.19 -0.56 -12.18
CA ASN A 528 -38.25 -0.01 -13.16
C ASN A 528 -39.05 0.31 -14.44
N LYS A 529 -39.37 1.59 -14.63
CA LYS A 529 -39.80 2.10 -15.93
C LYS A 529 -39.02 3.38 -16.25
N SER A 530 -38.14 3.23 -17.22
CA SER A 530 -37.54 4.28 -18.05
C SER A 530 -38.57 5.37 -18.39
N GLY A 531 -38.19 6.62 -18.14
CA GLY A 531 -38.92 7.81 -18.56
C GLY A 531 -38.06 9.05 -18.34
N ASN A 532 -37.42 9.50 -19.43
CA ASN A 532 -36.84 10.84 -19.57
C ASN A 532 -37.87 11.90 -19.20
N GLN A 533 -37.53 12.82 -18.28
CA GLN A 533 -37.87 14.24 -18.37
C GLN A 533 -37.16 15.04 -17.26
N THR A 534 -36.17 15.81 -17.70
CA THR A 534 -35.89 17.21 -17.36
C THR A 534 -36.83 17.88 -16.36
N CYS A 535 -36.27 18.46 -15.29
CA CYS A 535 -36.38 19.89 -14.98
C CYS A 535 -35.39 20.30 -13.89
N ASP A 536 -34.77 21.44 -14.14
CA ASP A 536 -33.74 22.16 -13.40
C ASP A 536 -34.14 22.57 -11.98
N ILE A 537 -33.16 22.59 -11.07
CA ILE A 537 -32.96 23.68 -10.12
C ILE A 537 -31.46 23.98 -10.02
N GLU A 538 -31.13 25.21 -10.41
CA GLU A 538 -29.84 25.86 -10.42
C GLU A 538 -29.29 26.12 -9.01
N LEU A 539 -27.97 25.97 -8.83
CA LEU A 539 -27.16 26.86 -7.98
C LEU A 539 -25.80 27.08 -8.66
N SER A 540 -25.49 28.34 -8.91
CA SER A 540 -24.33 28.87 -9.65
C SER A 540 -22.98 28.64 -8.95
N PRO A 541 -21.86 28.84 -9.68
CA PRO A 541 -21.15 30.09 -9.45
C PRO A 541 -20.76 30.82 -10.73
N LEU A 542 -20.92 32.14 -10.63
CA LEU A 542 -20.62 33.20 -11.58
C LEU A 542 -19.14 33.63 -11.42
N PHE A 543 -18.53 34.09 -12.52
CA PHE A 543 -17.38 35.02 -12.63
C PHE A 543 -15.95 34.48 -12.35
N HIS A 544 -14.87 34.70 -13.12
CA HIS A 544 -14.45 35.47 -14.33
C HIS A 544 -13.32 34.61 -14.98
N GLY A 545 -13.09 34.46 -16.28
CA GLY A 545 -12.96 35.48 -17.33
C GLY A 545 -11.51 35.51 -17.84
N ASN A 546 -11.22 34.85 -18.98
CA ASN A 546 -10.48 35.47 -20.10
C ASN A 546 -10.47 34.58 -21.35
N LYS A 547 -11.23 35.02 -22.35
CA LYS A 547 -11.15 34.65 -23.76
C LYS A 547 -9.99 35.40 -24.41
N VAL A 548 -9.27 34.77 -25.35
CA VAL A 548 -9.10 35.13 -26.79
C VAL A 548 -8.39 33.91 -27.40
N GLY A 549 -8.66 33.34 -28.57
CA GLY A 549 -9.56 33.58 -29.69
C GLY A 549 -9.10 32.65 -30.83
N SER A 550 -10.07 31.93 -31.39
CA SER A 550 -10.00 31.05 -32.55
C SER A 550 -9.39 31.71 -33.80
N VAL A 551 -8.66 30.95 -34.64
CA VAL A 551 -8.96 30.83 -36.08
C VAL A 551 -8.59 29.42 -36.59
N VAL A 552 -9.58 28.78 -37.20
CA VAL A 552 -9.56 27.55 -37.99
C VAL A 552 -9.22 27.88 -39.45
N ALA A 553 -8.44 27.03 -40.13
CA ALA A 553 -8.70 26.46 -41.47
C ALA A 553 -7.43 26.23 -42.32
N GLY A 554 -7.40 25.11 -43.05
CA GLY A 554 -6.67 25.00 -44.32
C GLY A 554 -5.74 23.80 -44.46
N LYS A 555 -6.10 22.88 -45.36
CA LYS A 555 -5.41 21.63 -45.74
C LYS A 555 -4.22 21.87 -46.73
N PRO A 556 -3.46 20.83 -47.13
CA PRO A 556 -2.01 20.86 -47.40
C PRO A 556 -1.65 21.06 -48.89
N PHE A 557 -0.38 21.38 -49.19
CA PHE A 557 0.43 20.88 -50.33
C PHE A 557 1.77 21.62 -50.42
N GLY A 558 2.84 20.89 -50.79
CA GLY A 558 3.89 21.40 -51.68
C GLY A 558 5.23 21.78 -51.06
N ASP A 559 6.23 20.94 -51.33
CA ASP A 559 7.64 21.31 -51.40
C ASP A 559 7.84 22.54 -52.31
N ASP A 560 8.64 23.51 -51.89
CA ASP A 560 9.81 23.97 -52.65
C ASP A 560 10.67 24.98 -51.90
N SER A 561 11.97 24.82 -52.12
CA SER A 561 13.13 25.59 -51.68
C SER A 561 13.00 27.11 -51.89
N ILE A 562 13.09 27.92 -50.82
CA ILE A 562 13.60 29.31 -50.88
C ILE A 562 14.45 29.62 -49.65
N VAL A 563 15.74 29.85 -49.92
CA VAL A 563 16.72 30.57 -49.11
C VAL A 563 16.15 31.94 -48.73
N ASN A 564 16.04 32.25 -47.44
CA ASN A 564 15.97 33.63 -46.98
C ASN A 564 16.64 33.79 -45.61
N GLU A 565 17.66 34.64 -45.61
CA GLU A 565 18.32 35.21 -44.45
C GLU A 565 17.30 35.87 -43.51
N TYR A 566 17.23 35.41 -42.26
CA TYR A 566 16.68 36.22 -41.18
C TYR A 566 17.84 36.73 -40.31
N CYS A 567 18.26 37.96 -40.60
CA CYS A 567 19.04 38.79 -39.71
C CYS A 567 18.15 39.14 -38.51
N LEU A 568 18.35 38.45 -37.38
CA LEU A 568 17.66 38.77 -36.14
C LEU A 568 18.32 40.01 -35.52
N ASP A 569 17.56 41.10 -35.53
CA ASP A 569 17.87 42.39 -34.94
C ASP A 569 18.17 42.25 -33.44
N SER A 570 19.42 42.52 -33.04
CA SER A 570 19.93 42.28 -31.68
C SER A 570 19.33 43.21 -30.63
N GLU A 571 18.79 44.35 -31.01
CA GLU A 571 18.18 45.30 -30.06
C GLU A 571 16.82 44.82 -29.56
N LYS A 572 16.06 44.10 -30.40
CA LYS A 572 14.73 43.60 -30.06
C LYS A 572 14.75 42.38 -29.14
N LEU A 573 15.86 41.64 -29.12
CA LEU A 573 16.05 40.53 -28.19
C LEU A 573 16.41 41.06 -26.78
N GLY A 574 17.13 42.19 -26.69
CA GLY A 574 17.44 42.86 -25.42
C GLY A 574 16.19 43.30 -24.66
N GLU A 575 15.21 43.90 -25.36
CA GLU A 575 13.93 44.31 -24.75
C GLU A 575 13.07 43.13 -24.26
N LEU A 576 13.26 41.93 -24.83
CA LEU A 576 12.55 40.73 -24.39
C LEU A 576 13.13 40.19 -23.08
N PHE A 577 14.44 40.35 -22.84
CA PHE A 577 15.10 39.94 -21.60
C PHE A 577 14.85 40.92 -20.44
N GLU A 578 14.64 42.22 -20.71
CA GLU A 578 14.26 43.19 -19.68
C GLU A 578 12.83 42.98 -19.14
N ARG A 579 11.91 42.44 -19.95
CA ARG A 579 10.51 42.16 -19.53
C ARG A 579 10.32 40.87 -18.74
N VAL A 580 11.36 40.03 -18.57
CA VAL A 580 11.32 38.78 -17.79
C VAL A 580 12.10 38.90 -16.48
N HIS A 581 12.48 40.11 -16.07
CA HIS A 581 12.94 40.37 -14.72
C HIS A 581 11.75 40.76 -13.84
N ILE A 582 11.24 39.83 -13.02
CA ILE A 582 10.34 40.15 -11.91
C ILE A 582 11.21 40.36 -10.67
N PRO A 583 11.42 41.60 -10.20
CA PRO A 583 12.07 41.82 -8.91
C PRO A 583 11.11 41.35 -7.80
N GLN A 584 11.57 40.47 -6.92
CA GLN A 584 10.87 40.21 -5.67
C GLN A 584 10.81 41.53 -4.89
N ARG A 585 9.60 42.05 -4.69
CA ARG A 585 9.32 43.15 -3.78
C ARG A 585 9.58 42.69 -2.36
N ASP A 586 10.60 43.24 -1.73
CA ASP A 586 10.65 43.42 -0.28
C ASP A 586 9.51 44.37 0.12
N THR A 587 8.63 43.89 1.01
CA THR A 587 7.67 44.72 1.74
C THR A 587 8.06 44.73 3.20
N GLY A 588 8.43 45.89 3.72
CA GLY A 588 8.60 46.08 5.16
C GLY A 588 9.27 47.37 5.61
N ASP A 589 8.99 48.52 4.99
CA ASP A 589 9.32 49.83 5.58
C ASP A 589 8.51 50.07 6.86
N THR A 590 9.17 50.56 7.92
CA THR A 590 8.72 51.77 8.66
C THR A 590 9.76 52.24 9.68
N LEU A 591 10.29 53.44 9.40
CA LEU A 591 10.78 54.49 10.30
C LEU A 591 10.70 54.23 11.82
N THR A 592 11.82 54.48 12.53
CA THR A 592 11.86 55.47 13.64
C THR A 592 13.29 55.76 14.12
N LYS A 593 13.66 57.06 14.04
CA LYS A 593 14.43 57.86 15.01
C LYS A 593 15.70 57.25 15.65
N LYS A 594 16.86 57.80 15.29
CA LYS A 594 17.52 58.90 16.03
C LYS A 594 18.66 59.52 15.22
#